data_AF-A0A1F7ATX4-F1
#
_entry.id   AF-A0A1F7ATX4-F1
#
_cell.length_a   1.000
_cell.length_b   1.000
_cell.length_c   1.000
_cell.angle_alpha   90.00
_cell.angle_beta   90.00
_cell.angle_gamma   90.00
#
_symmetry.space_group_name_H-M   'P 1'
#
loop_
_entity.id
_entity.type
_entity.pdbx_description
1 polymer ?
#
loop_
_entity_poly.entity_id
_entity_poly.type
_entity_poly.pdbx_seq_one_letter_code
_entity_poly.pdbx_strand_id
1 'polypeptide(L)'
;MPSKKITLNILAAIIILSILWVVSSLGQLRTFIPDYFRLVGTLFSDRTYLILFQNNNELRPTGGFISAYGVLDISHGFPSGLNFYDVYGEIDEHEYIDPPYYPMQELLWSETYGGYTFRDANYFIDFEDSATELIKFYQITNPEAQIDGIIAVDFSTLEDLVGLYEPIEAGEFSLTKNNLFETLEAEVSDIDRHNEEEISGRKNIMKDIIKELVQKIIASPLSIRKLSDTIVQSLNEKHIILWFEDEFMAHKITTLGWSATMPYTQGDLLAINESNLGGMKGDRYISRNIKYEVTIGEDSVTSTLTIAIDHFGGNNIPLSGDYKGYFRAFVPSGATLISESDETHTELYDDYQAFGDIVRLGYGQNTTLTYTYSLPISVVADGVYSLHLVKQPGTEADHYEIIVHTPQGSTLESDSFETKEEHAYLSVDLTQDKIFSIKINPDETAPRIHSHEIVELNKIYIGFNEPLDCATASDPFAYSILDTDKTVSGQTDSVYIDTITCDGSNVWLDTIGMTSQDEEFYEITLRNIRDKHGNYIDPNPRTITVVQRGL
;
A
#
# COMPACT_ATOMS: atom_id res chain seq x y z
N MET A 1 29.63 10.30 61.54
CA MET A 1 29.14 9.29 60.58
C MET A 1 27.95 9.72 59.67
N PRO A 2 27.74 11.01 59.29
CA PRO A 2 26.72 11.36 58.27
C PRO A 2 27.23 11.42 56.82
N SER A 3 28.55 11.58 56.56
CA SER A 3 29.06 11.79 55.19
C SER A 3 29.00 10.55 54.29
N LYS A 4 29.16 9.33 54.82
CA LYS A 4 29.08 8.07 54.06
C LYS A 4 27.67 7.74 53.56
N LYS A 5 26.62 8.12 54.30
CA LYS A 5 25.22 7.91 53.86
C LYS A 5 24.83 8.88 52.75
N ILE A 6 25.33 10.12 52.81
CA ILE A 6 25.11 11.13 51.76
C ILE A 6 25.80 10.71 50.46
N THR A 7 27.02 10.19 50.52
CA THR A 7 27.73 9.68 49.32
C THR A 7 27.06 8.45 48.70
N LEU A 8 26.54 7.53 49.52
CA LEU A 8 25.80 6.36 49.02
C LEU A 8 24.47 6.74 48.35
N ASN A 9 23.74 7.71 48.91
CA ASN A 9 22.49 8.19 48.33
C ASN A 9 22.69 8.98 47.04
N ILE A 10 23.77 9.78 46.95
CA ILE A 10 24.15 10.49 45.72
C ILE A 10 24.55 9.48 44.64
N LEU A 11 25.33 8.45 44.99
CA LEU A 11 25.70 7.40 44.04
C LEU A 11 24.48 6.61 43.54
N ALA A 12 23.57 6.24 44.45
CA ALA A 12 22.31 5.59 44.09
C ALA A 12 21.44 6.48 43.19
N ALA A 13 21.34 7.78 43.49
CA ALA A 13 20.62 8.73 42.66
C ALA A 13 21.25 8.89 41.27
N ILE A 14 22.58 8.94 41.16
CA ILE A 14 23.29 8.97 39.87
C ILE A 14 23.02 7.69 39.09
N ILE A 15 23.11 6.52 39.71
CA ILE A 15 22.80 5.24 39.06
C ILE A 15 21.35 5.21 38.54
N ILE A 16 20.39 5.62 39.37
CA ILE A 16 18.97 5.69 38.98
C ILE A 16 18.78 6.68 37.83
N LEU A 17 19.37 7.87 37.90
CA LEU A 17 19.29 8.87 36.84
C LEU A 17 19.97 8.41 35.56
N SER A 18 21.08 7.68 35.64
CA SER A 18 21.75 7.07 34.48
C SER A 18 20.89 5.97 33.86
N ILE A 19 20.27 5.11 34.66
CA ILE A 19 19.33 4.08 34.17
C ILE A 19 18.12 4.76 33.50
N LEU A 20 17.50 5.74 34.16
CA LEU A 20 16.38 6.50 33.60
C LEU A 20 16.78 7.21 32.31
N TRP A 21 17.98 7.78 32.25
CA TRP A 21 18.51 8.42 31.06
C TRP A 21 18.69 7.42 29.92
N VAL A 22 19.33 6.26 30.15
CA VAL A 22 19.47 5.19 29.15
C VAL A 22 18.10 4.72 28.65
N VAL A 23 17.18 4.38 29.56
CA VAL A 23 15.82 3.91 29.22
C VAL A 23 15.05 4.96 28.42
N SER A 24 15.14 6.24 28.81
CA SER A 24 14.49 7.34 28.08
C SER A 24 15.10 7.59 26.70
N SER A 25 16.40 7.35 26.58
CA SER A 25 17.16 7.58 25.35
C SER A 25 17.01 6.43 24.35
N LEU A 26 16.37 5.31 24.72
CA LEU A 26 16.00 4.23 23.80
C LEU A 26 14.69 4.50 23.03
N GLY A 27 13.97 5.58 23.34
CA GLY A 27 12.76 5.94 22.59
C GLY A 27 11.71 4.83 22.59
N GLN A 28 11.23 4.44 21.41
CA GLN A 28 10.27 3.34 21.27
C GLN A 28 10.92 1.97 21.52
N LEU A 29 12.22 1.80 21.23
CA LEU A 29 12.96 0.55 21.45
C LEU A 29 12.98 0.11 22.92
N ARG A 30 12.71 1.03 23.86
CA ARG A 30 12.54 0.69 25.28
C ARG A 30 11.46 -0.37 25.52
N THR A 31 10.51 -0.54 24.58
CA THR A 31 9.48 -1.59 24.66
C THR A 31 10.11 -2.98 24.73
N PHE A 32 11.32 -3.19 24.21
CA PHE A 32 12.03 -4.48 24.23
C PHE A 32 12.80 -4.75 25.53
N ILE A 33 12.95 -3.78 26.44
CA ILE A 33 13.69 -3.97 27.69
C ILE A 33 13.13 -5.10 28.57
N PRO A 34 11.81 -5.25 28.76
CA PRO A 34 11.26 -6.37 29.54
C PRO A 34 11.59 -7.74 28.95
N ASP A 35 11.79 -7.80 27.64
CA ASP A 35 12.00 -9.02 26.86
C ASP A 35 13.46 -9.21 26.43
N TYR A 36 14.38 -8.46 27.03
CA TYR A 36 15.80 -8.45 26.66
C TYR A 36 16.41 -9.86 26.58
N PHE A 37 16.11 -10.73 27.55
CA PHE A 37 16.63 -12.10 27.57
C PHE A 37 16.07 -13.01 26.46
N ARG A 38 14.95 -12.66 25.83
CA ARG A 38 14.47 -13.37 24.64
C ARG A 38 15.38 -13.07 23.44
N LEU A 39 15.80 -11.81 23.31
CA LEU A 39 16.69 -11.33 22.25
C LEU A 39 18.14 -11.79 22.42
N VAL A 40 18.71 -11.72 23.62
CA VAL A 40 20.14 -12.02 23.81
C VAL A 40 20.41 -13.41 24.39
N GLY A 41 19.35 -14.15 24.71
CA GLY A 41 19.47 -15.41 25.45
C GLY A 41 19.71 -15.19 26.95
N THR A 42 19.77 -16.30 27.66
CA THR A 42 20.09 -16.38 29.08
C THR A 42 21.57 -16.75 29.28
N LEU A 43 22.01 -16.88 30.53
CA LEU A 43 23.36 -17.39 30.85
C LEU A 43 23.61 -18.82 30.34
N PHE A 44 22.61 -19.55 29.85
CA PHE A 44 22.73 -20.95 29.42
C PHE A 44 22.23 -21.20 28.00
N SER A 45 21.96 -20.16 27.23
CA SER A 45 21.44 -20.29 25.86
C SER A 45 22.11 -19.25 24.98
N ASP A 46 22.60 -19.70 23.83
CA ASP A 46 23.18 -18.85 22.81
C ASP A 46 22.08 -18.43 21.83
N ARG A 47 22.33 -17.35 21.08
CA ARG A 47 21.47 -16.87 20.01
C ARG A 47 22.29 -16.56 18.76
N THR A 48 21.76 -16.88 17.59
CA THR A 48 22.39 -16.52 16.31
C THR A 48 21.41 -15.72 15.46
N TYR A 49 21.87 -14.57 14.96
CA TYR A 49 21.10 -13.66 14.12
C TYR A 49 21.75 -13.53 12.75
N LEU A 50 20.95 -13.64 11.68
CA LEU A 50 21.35 -13.21 10.35
C LEU A 50 21.08 -11.72 10.18
N ILE A 51 22.05 -11.00 9.64
CA ILE A 51 21.90 -9.58 9.29
C ILE A 51 22.01 -9.48 7.77
N LEU A 52 20.95 -9.09 7.08
CA LEU A 52 20.94 -9.00 5.62
C LEU A 52 21.21 -7.56 5.20
N PHE A 53 22.13 -7.37 4.26
CA PHE A 53 22.42 -6.07 3.67
C PHE A 53 21.81 -5.98 2.28
N GLN A 54 20.68 -5.30 2.19
CA GLN A 54 19.88 -5.19 0.98
C GLN A 54 20.17 -3.91 0.22
N ASN A 55 20.29 -4.02 -1.10
CA ASN A 55 20.39 -2.86 -1.98
C ASN A 55 19.02 -2.57 -2.58
N ASN A 56 18.30 -1.61 -2.00
CA ASN A 56 16.97 -1.18 -2.46
C ASN A 56 17.00 -0.37 -3.77
N ASN A 57 18.19 -0.11 -4.35
CA ASN A 57 18.30 0.37 -5.74
C ASN A 57 18.18 -0.78 -6.76
N GLU A 58 18.24 -2.03 -6.32
CA GLU A 58 17.80 -3.23 -7.05
C GLU A 58 16.69 -3.88 -6.24
N LEU A 59 15.49 -3.32 -6.36
CA LEU A 59 14.39 -3.54 -5.44
C LEU A 59 13.93 -5.01 -5.47
N ARG A 60 13.73 -5.56 -4.28
CA ARG A 60 13.14 -6.88 -4.06
C ARG A 60 11.89 -6.73 -3.19
N PRO A 61 11.02 -7.74 -3.16
CA PRO A 61 9.76 -7.68 -2.43
C PRO A 61 9.89 -7.27 -0.96
N THR A 62 11.00 -7.63 -0.31
CA THR A 62 11.25 -7.35 1.11
C THR A 62 12.39 -6.36 1.35
N GLY A 63 12.67 -5.44 0.40
CA GLY A 63 13.62 -4.34 0.62
C GLY A 63 14.58 -4.14 -0.53
N GLY A 64 15.30 -5.18 -0.93
CA GLY A 64 16.30 -5.06 -1.99
C GLY A 64 17.10 -6.33 -2.21
N PHE A 65 17.93 -6.32 -3.26
CA PHE A 65 18.86 -7.40 -3.54
C PHE A 65 19.82 -7.63 -2.37
N ILE A 66 19.93 -8.86 -1.88
CA ILE A 66 20.83 -9.18 -0.77
C ILE A 66 22.25 -9.21 -1.30
N SER A 67 23.03 -8.20 -0.94
CA SER A 67 24.40 -7.98 -1.43
C SER A 67 25.48 -8.61 -0.54
N ALA A 68 25.18 -8.75 0.75
CA ALA A 68 26.03 -9.34 1.76
C ALA A 68 25.17 -9.79 2.95
N TYR A 69 25.73 -10.63 3.80
CA TYR A 69 25.10 -10.98 5.07
C TYR A 69 26.11 -11.00 6.22
N GLY A 70 25.61 -10.78 7.43
CA GLY A 70 26.35 -10.92 8.67
C GLY A 70 25.76 -12.04 9.53
N VAL A 71 26.61 -12.64 10.36
CA VAL A 71 26.20 -13.60 11.39
C VAL A 71 26.63 -13.02 12.74
N LEU A 72 25.63 -12.71 13.58
CA LEU A 72 25.82 -12.24 14.94
C LEU A 72 25.55 -13.37 15.91
N ASP A 73 26.60 -13.83 16.57
CA ASP A 73 26.51 -14.81 17.64
C ASP A 73 26.47 -14.09 18.98
N ILE A 74 25.55 -14.52 19.83
CA ILE A 74 25.38 -14.03 21.20
C ILE A 74 25.51 -15.23 22.13
N SER A 75 26.49 -15.18 23.03
CA SER A 75 26.69 -16.20 24.06
C SER A 75 26.49 -15.60 25.44
N HIS A 76 25.76 -16.31 26.30
CA HIS A 76 25.51 -15.90 27.69
C HIS A 76 24.94 -14.47 27.85
N GLY A 77 24.13 -13.99 26.89
CA GLY A 77 23.58 -12.64 26.91
C GLY A 77 24.48 -11.54 26.32
N PHE A 78 25.65 -11.88 25.77
CA PHE A 78 26.60 -10.92 25.21
C PHE A 78 27.02 -11.29 23.78
N PRO A 79 27.19 -10.31 22.87
CA PRO A 79 27.76 -10.57 21.56
C PRO A 79 29.12 -11.27 21.69
N SER A 80 29.22 -12.47 21.11
CA SER A 80 30.43 -13.30 21.10
C SER A 80 31.15 -13.26 19.75
N GLY A 81 30.44 -12.95 18.66
CA GLY A 81 31.01 -12.86 17.32
C GLY A 81 30.13 -12.04 16.38
N LEU A 82 30.75 -11.33 15.44
CA LEU A 82 30.08 -10.70 14.32
C LEU A 82 30.96 -10.87 13.07
N ASN A 83 30.51 -11.73 12.17
CA ASN A 83 31.21 -12.05 10.93
C ASN A 83 30.41 -11.54 9.73
N PHE A 84 31.09 -11.14 8.66
CA PHE A 84 30.48 -10.64 7.44
C PHE A 84 30.96 -11.44 6.25
N TYR A 85 30.04 -11.77 5.36
CA TYR A 85 30.22 -12.68 4.25
C TYR A 85 29.63 -12.08 2.97
N ASP A 86 30.25 -12.41 1.85
CA ASP A 86 29.73 -12.11 0.51
C ASP A 86 28.70 -13.17 0.12
N VAL A 87 27.61 -12.77 -0.53
CA VAL A 87 26.56 -13.70 -0.97
C VAL A 87 27.00 -14.63 -2.09
N TYR A 88 28.06 -14.29 -2.83
CA TYR A 88 28.65 -15.17 -3.85
C TYR A 88 29.69 -16.15 -3.27
N GLY A 89 29.87 -16.16 -1.94
CA GLY A 89 30.82 -17.02 -1.25
C GLY A 89 30.27 -18.40 -0.88
N GLU A 90 30.74 -18.93 0.25
CA GLU A 90 30.41 -20.29 0.75
C GLU A 90 28.90 -20.55 0.84
N ILE A 91 28.07 -19.52 1.06
CA ILE A 91 26.60 -19.63 1.19
C ILE A 91 25.92 -20.19 -0.07
N ASP A 92 26.52 -19.96 -1.24
CA ASP A 92 26.02 -20.40 -2.55
C ASP A 92 26.71 -21.69 -3.03
N GLU A 93 27.53 -22.36 -2.19
CA GLU A 93 28.17 -23.64 -2.50
C GLU A 93 27.19 -24.82 -2.39
N HIS A 94 26.20 -24.84 -3.27
CA HIS A 94 25.19 -25.90 -3.36
C HIS A 94 24.98 -26.37 -4.80
N GLU A 95 24.28 -27.51 -4.98
CA GLU A 95 23.88 -27.97 -6.31
C GLU A 95 22.93 -26.96 -6.96
N TYR A 96 22.95 -26.85 -8.28
CA TYR A 96 22.06 -25.95 -9.02
C TYR A 96 20.58 -26.21 -8.69
N ILE A 97 19.86 -25.16 -8.33
CA ILE A 97 18.42 -25.18 -8.06
C ILE A 97 17.73 -24.35 -9.14
N ASP A 98 16.78 -24.95 -9.85
CA ASP A 98 15.94 -24.24 -10.81
C ASP A 98 15.11 -23.15 -10.07
N PRO A 99 15.03 -21.90 -10.58
CA PRO A 99 14.15 -20.89 -10.03
C PRO A 99 12.68 -21.36 -10.01
N PRO A 100 12.08 -21.54 -8.83
CA PRO A 100 10.78 -22.19 -8.73
C PRO A 100 9.62 -21.22 -8.99
N TYR A 101 9.88 -19.90 -8.92
CA TYR A 101 8.85 -18.87 -8.98
C TYR A 101 8.90 -18.11 -10.30
N TYR A 102 7.75 -17.99 -10.96
CA TYR A 102 7.59 -17.08 -12.09
C TYR A 102 7.74 -15.63 -11.60
N PRO A 103 8.38 -14.72 -12.36
CA PRO A 103 9.09 -14.91 -13.63
C PRO A 103 10.62 -15.04 -13.48
N MET A 104 11.13 -15.49 -12.32
CA MET A 104 12.57 -15.52 -12.05
C MET A 104 13.36 -16.23 -13.14
N GLN A 105 12.89 -17.40 -13.58
CA GLN A 105 13.56 -18.17 -14.61
C GLN A 105 13.66 -17.41 -15.94
N GLU A 106 12.69 -16.55 -16.27
CA GLU A 106 12.72 -15.74 -17.50
C GLU A 106 13.63 -14.51 -17.35
N LEU A 107 13.52 -13.82 -16.21
CA LEU A 107 14.15 -12.50 -16.02
C LEU A 107 15.60 -12.59 -15.54
N LEU A 108 15.93 -13.54 -14.67
CA LEU A 108 17.28 -13.74 -14.15
C LEU A 108 18.16 -14.59 -15.07
N TRP A 109 17.59 -15.21 -16.10
CA TRP A 109 18.35 -16.10 -16.98
C TRP A 109 19.50 -15.39 -17.68
N SER A 110 20.69 -15.95 -17.50
CA SER A 110 21.89 -15.63 -18.28
C SER A 110 22.80 -16.87 -18.30
N GLU A 111 23.79 -16.88 -19.20
CA GLU A 111 24.80 -17.96 -19.25
C GLU A 111 25.59 -18.11 -17.94
N THR A 112 25.60 -17.07 -17.11
CA THR A 112 26.32 -17.00 -15.84
C THR A 112 25.41 -17.07 -14.62
N TYR A 113 24.10 -17.20 -14.80
CA TYR A 113 23.18 -17.26 -13.66
C TYR A 113 23.27 -18.64 -12.99
N GLY A 114 23.72 -18.64 -11.74
CA GLY A 114 23.98 -19.85 -10.94
C GLY A 114 22.73 -20.61 -10.46
N GLY A 115 21.53 -20.21 -10.90
CA GLY A 115 20.28 -20.75 -10.40
C GLY A 115 19.75 -19.98 -9.19
N TYR A 116 18.71 -20.53 -8.58
CA TYR A 116 18.07 -19.96 -7.39
C TYR A 116 18.98 -20.11 -6.17
N THR A 117 19.32 -18.99 -5.54
CA THR A 117 20.36 -18.90 -4.51
C THR A 117 19.93 -18.07 -3.31
N PHE A 118 20.76 -17.99 -2.26
CA PHE A 118 20.44 -17.25 -1.03
C PHE A 118 20.05 -15.79 -1.28
N ARG A 119 20.67 -15.14 -2.26
CA ARG A 119 20.37 -13.75 -2.65
C ARG A 119 18.98 -13.52 -3.27
N ASP A 120 18.35 -14.60 -3.76
CA ASP A 120 17.03 -14.58 -4.40
C ASP A 120 15.91 -15.05 -3.44
N ALA A 121 16.28 -15.51 -2.23
CA ALA A 121 15.35 -16.10 -1.28
C ALA A 121 14.36 -15.11 -0.66
N ASN A 122 14.55 -13.79 -0.86
CA ASN A 122 13.65 -12.75 -0.38
C ASN A 122 12.56 -12.32 -1.39
N TYR A 123 12.00 -13.31 -2.09
CA TYR A 123 11.03 -13.10 -3.17
C TYR A 123 9.58 -12.94 -2.73
N PHE A 124 9.22 -13.46 -1.56
CA PHE A 124 7.86 -13.40 -1.08
C PHE A 124 7.56 -12.00 -0.53
N ILE A 125 6.35 -11.50 -0.78
CA ILE A 125 5.92 -10.22 -0.19
C ILE A 125 5.81 -10.31 1.33
N ASP A 126 5.39 -11.47 1.85
CA ASP A 126 5.43 -11.75 3.28
C ASP A 126 6.86 -12.11 3.69
N PHE A 127 7.42 -11.33 4.61
CA PHE A 127 8.78 -11.57 5.08
C PHE A 127 8.91 -12.87 5.88
N GLU A 128 7.84 -13.41 6.47
CA GLU A 128 7.87 -14.71 7.16
C GLU A 128 8.23 -15.84 6.18
N ASP A 129 7.62 -15.84 5.00
CA ASP A 129 7.90 -16.82 3.93
C ASP A 129 9.31 -16.65 3.39
N SER A 130 9.75 -15.40 3.19
CA SER A 130 11.11 -15.09 2.78
C SER A 130 12.15 -15.50 3.84
N ALA A 131 11.88 -15.26 5.13
CA ALA A 131 12.76 -15.63 6.23
C ALA A 131 12.91 -17.15 6.31
N THR A 132 11.81 -17.89 6.14
CA THR A 132 11.82 -19.36 6.06
C THR A 132 12.72 -19.84 4.93
N GLU A 133 12.63 -19.23 3.74
CA GLU A 133 13.45 -19.61 2.59
C GLU A 133 14.93 -19.26 2.79
N LEU A 134 15.23 -18.08 3.35
CA LEU A 134 16.58 -17.65 3.71
C LEU A 134 17.26 -18.62 4.69
N ILE A 135 16.53 -19.07 5.72
CA ILE A 135 17.04 -20.03 6.69
C ILE A 135 17.33 -21.37 6.04
N LYS A 136 16.45 -21.85 5.13
CA LYS A 136 16.69 -23.08 4.38
C LYS A 136 17.99 -23.01 3.57
N PHE A 137 18.20 -21.93 2.81
CA PHE A 137 19.45 -21.74 2.07
C PHE A 137 20.67 -21.68 2.98
N TYR A 138 20.57 -20.96 4.10
CA TYR A 138 21.65 -20.90 5.08
C TYR A 138 22.03 -22.28 5.65
N GLN A 139 21.03 -23.12 5.89
CA GLN A 139 21.20 -24.47 6.41
C GLN A 139 21.77 -25.46 5.40
N ILE A 140 21.76 -25.18 4.08
CA ILE A 140 22.41 -26.05 3.09
C ILE A 140 23.91 -26.15 3.40
N THR A 141 24.54 -25.01 3.70
CA THR A 141 25.99 -24.91 3.96
C THR A 141 26.29 -24.93 5.46
N ASN A 142 25.28 -24.70 6.32
CA ASN A 142 25.37 -24.76 7.77
C ASN A 142 24.26 -25.66 8.39
N PRO A 143 24.29 -27.00 8.20
CA PRO A 143 23.16 -27.88 8.53
C PRO A 143 22.70 -27.89 10.00
N GLU A 144 23.59 -27.56 10.94
CA GLU A 144 23.31 -27.57 12.37
C GLU A 144 22.95 -26.16 12.91
N ALA A 145 22.94 -25.13 12.05
CA ALA A 145 22.69 -23.77 12.47
C ALA A 145 21.21 -23.56 12.86
N GLN A 146 21.03 -22.91 14.00
CA GLN A 146 19.74 -22.42 14.49
C GLN A 146 19.75 -20.90 14.40
N ILE A 147 18.79 -20.34 13.68
CA ILE A 147 18.65 -18.90 13.49
C ILE A 147 17.51 -18.41 14.39
N ASP A 148 17.84 -17.56 15.36
CA ASP A 148 16.87 -17.01 16.31
C ASP A 148 16.20 -15.73 15.80
N GLY A 149 16.77 -15.12 14.76
CA GLY A 149 16.16 -14.01 14.08
C GLY A 149 16.93 -13.52 12.86
N ILE A 150 16.25 -12.70 12.06
CA ILE A 150 16.81 -12.03 10.89
C ILE A 150 16.59 -10.52 11.05
N ILE A 151 17.62 -9.75 10.77
CA ILE A 151 17.56 -8.29 10.70
C ILE A 151 17.93 -7.90 9.26
N ALA A 152 16.94 -7.55 8.45
CA ALA A 152 17.19 -7.01 7.12
C ALA A 152 17.35 -5.50 7.21
N VAL A 153 18.40 -4.97 6.61
CA VAL A 153 18.73 -3.55 6.58
C VAL A 153 19.05 -3.16 5.15
N ASP A 154 18.36 -2.15 4.64
CA ASP A 154 18.62 -1.63 3.31
C ASP A 154 19.63 -0.47 3.28
N PHE A 155 19.87 0.03 2.08
CA PHE A 155 20.85 1.08 1.84
C PHE A 155 20.40 2.45 2.36
N SER A 156 19.10 2.74 2.34
CA SER A 156 18.54 3.98 2.90
C SER A 156 18.85 4.07 4.40
N THR A 157 18.73 2.96 5.14
CA THR A 157 19.14 2.90 6.55
C THR A 157 20.63 3.19 6.73
N LEU A 158 21.49 2.62 5.87
CA LEU A 158 22.93 2.86 5.94
C LEU A 158 23.26 4.35 5.67
N GLU A 159 22.63 4.96 4.68
CA GLU A 159 22.77 6.40 4.38
C GLU A 159 22.38 7.28 5.57
N ASP A 160 21.29 6.96 6.27
CA ASP A 160 20.85 7.67 7.47
C ASP A 160 21.83 7.52 8.64
N LEU A 161 22.35 6.31 8.87
CA LEU A 161 23.35 6.07 9.90
C LEU A 161 24.67 6.78 9.60
N VAL A 162 25.12 6.77 8.34
CA VAL A 162 26.28 7.56 7.91
C VAL A 162 26.02 9.05 8.12
N GLY A 163 24.86 9.57 7.72
CA GLY A 163 24.49 10.98 7.94
C GLY A 163 24.46 11.41 9.41
N LEU A 164 24.21 10.48 10.34
CA LEU A 164 24.26 10.78 11.78
C LEU A 164 25.69 10.91 12.33
N TYR A 165 26.65 10.21 11.74
CA TYR A 165 28.02 10.07 12.25
C TYR A 165 29.11 10.56 11.28
N GLU A 166 28.72 11.17 10.18
CA GLU A 166 29.63 11.61 9.12
C GLU A 166 30.70 12.60 9.64
N PRO A 167 31.89 12.59 9.03
CA PRO A 167 32.32 11.68 7.95
C PRO A 167 32.69 10.28 8.46
N ILE A 168 32.37 9.22 7.72
CA ILE A 168 32.82 7.85 8.00
C ILE A 168 34.07 7.56 7.18
N GLU A 169 35.18 7.28 7.85
CA GLU A 169 36.46 6.99 7.22
C GLU A 169 36.58 5.48 6.94
N ALA A 170 36.67 5.10 5.67
CA ALA A 170 36.80 3.71 5.23
C ALA A 170 37.96 3.60 4.22
N GLY A 171 39.14 3.19 4.71
CA GLY A 171 40.35 3.15 3.88
C GLY A 171 40.80 4.55 3.46
N GLU A 172 40.71 4.85 2.16
CA GLU A 172 41.02 6.19 1.61
C GLU A 172 39.78 7.06 1.39
N PHE A 173 38.59 6.50 1.63
CA PHE A 173 37.32 7.18 1.43
C PHE A 173 36.84 7.88 2.69
N SER A 174 36.39 9.12 2.54
CA SER A 174 35.67 9.87 3.57
C SER A 174 34.22 10.01 3.12
N LEU A 175 33.35 9.25 3.78
CA LEU A 175 31.98 8.99 3.36
C LEU A 175 30.99 9.83 4.17
N THR A 176 30.01 10.37 3.47
CA THR A 176 28.90 11.19 3.94
C THR A 176 27.62 10.60 3.37
N LYS A 177 26.45 11.02 3.88
CA LYS A 177 25.18 10.58 3.30
C LYS A 177 25.10 10.82 1.78
N ASN A 178 25.69 11.93 1.30
CA ASN A 178 25.55 12.36 -0.09
C ASN A 178 26.47 11.65 -1.09
N ASN A 179 27.62 11.13 -0.67
CA ASN A 179 28.60 10.47 -1.55
C ASN A 179 28.72 8.96 -1.31
N LEU A 180 28.02 8.42 -0.31
CA LEU A 180 28.09 7.00 0.05
C LEU A 180 27.72 6.10 -1.14
N PHE A 181 26.56 6.36 -1.75
CA PHE A 181 26.08 5.58 -2.90
C PHE A 181 27.08 5.62 -4.06
N GLU A 182 27.44 6.82 -4.53
CA GLU A 182 28.35 6.98 -5.66
C GLU A 182 29.70 6.29 -5.42
N THR A 183 30.22 6.37 -4.19
CA THR A 183 31.49 5.71 -3.84
C THR A 183 31.36 4.19 -3.81
N LEU A 184 30.32 3.66 -3.15
CA LEU A 184 30.09 2.22 -3.08
C LEU A 184 29.82 1.60 -4.46
N GLU A 185 29.17 2.35 -5.35
CA GLU A 185 28.94 1.90 -6.71
C GLU A 185 30.19 1.97 -7.58
N ALA A 186 31.00 3.04 -7.49
CA ALA A 186 32.27 3.13 -8.20
C ALA A 186 33.20 1.95 -7.89
N GLU A 187 33.30 1.59 -6.60
CA GLU A 187 34.09 0.45 -6.13
C GLU A 187 33.57 -0.90 -6.64
N VAL A 188 32.29 -0.99 -7.02
CA VAL A 188 31.67 -2.21 -7.58
C VAL A 188 31.76 -2.22 -9.11
N SER A 189 31.72 -1.06 -9.78
CA SER A 189 31.72 -0.95 -11.24
C SER A 189 33.12 -1.06 -11.86
N ASP A 190 34.18 -0.74 -11.12
CA ASP A 190 35.56 -0.74 -11.62
C ASP A 190 36.22 -2.13 -11.68
N ILE A 191 35.44 -3.21 -11.50
CA ILE A 191 35.93 -4.60 -11.41
C ILE A 191 35.32 -5.46 -12.51
N ASP A 192 36.13 -6.32 -13.16
CA ASP A 192 35.62 -7.33 -14.09
C ASP A 192 34.89 -8.45 -13.33
N ARG A 193 33.54 -8.45 -13.41
CA ARG A 193 32.67 -9.46 -12.77
C ARG A 193 32.84 -10.87 -13.32
N HIS A 194 33.66 -11.07 -14.36
CA HIS A 194 33.99 -12.37 -14.91
C HIS A 194 35.39 -12.85 -14.50
N ASN A 195 36.09 -12.12 -13.62
CA ASN A 195 37.41 -12.47 -13.12
C ASN A 195 37.38 -12.83 -11.62
N GLU A 196 37.44 -14.13 -11.32
CA GLU A 196 37.44 -14.66 -9.94
C GLU A 196 38.58 -14.11 -9.06
N GLU A 197 39.74 -13.76 -9.64
CA GLU A 197 40.87 -13.17 -8.89
C GLU A 197 40.60 -11.71 -8.48
N GLU A 198 39.88 -10.93 -9.30
CA GLU A 198 39.52 -9.55 -8.96
C GLU A 198 38.33 -9.49 -7.99
N ILE A 199 37.37 -10.42 -8.11
CA ILE A 199 36.26 -10.58 -7.17
C ILE A 199 36.75 -10.99 -5.78
N SER A 200 37.67 -11.97 -5.71
CA SER A 200 38.26 -12.43 -4.44
C SER A 200 39.26 -11.44 -3.82
N GLY A 201 39.89 -10.58 -4.64
CA GLY A 201 40.79 -9.51 -4.22
C GLY A 201 40.10 -8.23 -3.74
N ARG A 202 38.76 -8.15 -3.84
CA ARG A 202 37.96 -6.97 -3.49
C ARG A 202 38.20 -6.57 -2.03
N LYS A 203 38.71 -5.34 -1.81
CA LYS A 203 38.66 -4.74 -0.48
C LYS A 203 37.20 -4.51 -0.13
N ASN A 204 36.73 -5.19 0.91
CA ASN A 204 35.36 -5.06 1.36
C ASN A 204 35.20 -3.71 2.11
N ILE A 205 35.07 -2.61 1.36
CA ILE A 205 34.82 -1.27 1.88
C ILE A 205 33.62 -1.23 2.84
N MET A 206 32.61 -2.08 2.62
CA MET A 206 31.45 -2.22 3.52
C MET A 206 31.86 -2.64 4.93
N LYS A 207 32.83 -3.55 5.07
CA LYS A 207 33.37 -3.97 6.36
C LYS A 207 34.03 -2.80 7.10
N ASP A 208 34.77 -1.97 6.39
CA ASP A 208 35.44 -0.80 6.97
C ASP A 208 34.43 0.28 7.39
N ILE A 209 33.38 0.52 6.57
CA ILE A 209 32.26 1.40 6.90
C ILE A 209 31.57 0.96 8.19
N ILE A 210 31.15 -0.31 8.26
CA ILE A 210 30.45 -0.84 9.44
C ILE A 210 31.32 -0.74 10.69
N LYS A 211 32.62 -1.09 10.56
CA LYS A 211 33.56 -1.02 11.68
C LYS A 211 33.71 0.41 12.21
N GLU A 212 33.86 1.40 11.34
CA GLU A 212 33.99 2.80 11.73
C GLU A 212 32.66 3.32 12.33
N LEU A 213 31.52 2.99 11.74
CA LEU A 213 30.18 3.31 12.28
C LEU A 213 30.02 2.79 13.71
N VAL A 214 30.32 1.51 13.96
CA VAL A 214 30.24 0.90 15.30
C VAL A 214 31.17 1.62 16.29
N GLN A 215 32.40 1.96 15.88
CA GLN A 215 33.32 2.70 16.74
C GLN A 215 32.76 4.08 17.11
N LYS A 216 32.19 4.80 16.14
CA LYS A 216 31.58 6.12 16.39
C LYS A 216 30.33 6.05 17.26
N ILE A 217 29.49 5.04 17.08
CA ILE A 217 28.33 4.78 17.94
C ILE A 217 28.77 4.58 19.38
N ILE A 218 29.75 3.71 19.62
CA ILE A 218 30.30 3.42 20.96
C ILE A 218 30.94 4.68 21.58
N ALA A 219 31.67 5.46 20.78
CA ALA A 219 32.34 6.68 21.23
C ALA A 219 31.36 7.85 21.49
N SER A 220 30.12 7.77 21.02
CA SER A 220 29.14 8.85 21.06
C SER A 220 27.86 8.48 21.85
N PRO A 221 27.97 8.11 23.14
CA PRO A 221 26.83 7.63 23.93
C PRO A 221 25.72 8.69 24.08
N LEU A 222 26.04 9.98 24.00
CA LEU A 222 25.06 11.06 24.06
C LEU A 222 24.14 11.12 22.83
N SER A 223 24.52 10.49 21.72
CA SER A 223 23.74 10.41 20.48
C SER A 223 22.76 9.23 20.46
N ILE A 224 22.73 8.39 21.51
CA ILE A 224 21.91 7.17 21.55
C ILE A 224 20.42 7.45 21.31
N ARG A 225 19.92 8.62 21.74
CA ARG A 225 18.54 9.04 21.43
C ARG A 225 18.31 9.23 19.94
N LYS A 226 19.19 9.98 19.28
CA LYS A 226 19.11 10.21 17.83
C LYS A 226 19.22 8.90 17.07
N LEU A 227 20.18 8.05 17.44
CA LEU A 227 20.34 6.71 16.87
C LEU A 227 19.05 5.88 17.05
N SER A 228 18.45 5.89 18.23
CA SER A 228 17.20 5.15 18.48
C SER A 228 16.04 5.69 17.65
N ASP A 229 15.95 7.01 17.48
CA ASP A 229 14.90 7.64 16.68
C ASP A 229 15.10 7.31 15.19
N THR A 230 16.34 7.33 14.67
CA THR A 230 16.68 6.89 13.30
C THR A 230 16.33 5.42 13.08
N ILE A 231 16.72 4.51 13.97
CA ILE A 231 16.39 3.08 13.85
C ILE A 231 14.87 2.86 13.86
N VAL A 232 14.15 3.53 14.76
CA VAL A 232 12.67 3.43 14.84
C VAL A 232 12.01 3.99 13.58
N GLN A 233 12.55 5.09 13.02
CA GLN A 233 12.07 5.62 11.76
C GLN A 233 12.26 4.57 10.63
N SER A 234 13.46 4.02 10.47
CA SER A 234 13.74 3.00 9.46
C SER A 234 12.89 1.72 9.65
N LEU A 235 12.58 1.34 10.89
CA LEU A 235 11.65 0.23 11.18
C LEU A 235 10.20 0.54 10.76
N ASN A 236 9.71 1.74 11.06
CA ASN A 236 8.35 2.16 10.69
C ASN A 236 8.21 2.33 9.17
N GLU A 237 9.28 2.79 8.51
CA GLU A 237 9.34 3.00 7.06
C GLU A 237 9.73 1.72 6.29
N LYS A 238 9.92 0.59 7.00
CA LYS A 238 10.31 -0.72 6.43
C LYS A 238 11.63 -0.68 5.64
N HIS A 239 12.55 0.15 6.08
CA HIS A 239 13.96 0.13 5.67
C HIS A 239 14.79 -0.82 6.57
N ILE A 240 14.27 -1.12 7.77
CA ILE A 240 14.68 -2.25 8.60
C ILE A 240 13.48 -3.18 8.76
N ILE A 241 13.69 -4.48 8.57
CA ILE A 241 12.71 -5.52 8.83
C ILE A 241 13.28 -6.52 9.82
N LEU A 242 12.44 -6.98 10.74
CA LEU A 242 12.80 -7.96 11.75
C LEU A 242 12.04 -9.26 11.53
N TRP A 243 12.67 -10.38 11.84
CA TRP A 243 12.01 -11.67 12.00
C TRP A 243 12.59 -12.37 13.22
N PHE A 244 11.77 -13.10 13.98
CA PHE A 244 12.20 -13.81 15.18
C PHE A 244 11.52 -15.17 15.26
N GLU A 245 12.30 -16.20 15.60
CA GLU A 245 11.78 -17.55 15.87
C GLU A 245 10.93 -17.60 17.17
N ASP A 246 11.23 -16.73 18.14
CA ASP A 246 10.44 -16.62 19.37
C ASP A 246 9.06 -16.03 19.07
N GLU A 247 8.00 -16.86 19.17
CA GLU A 247 6.61 -16.49 18.86
C GLU A 247 6.14 -15.18 19.55
N PHE A 248 6.57 -14.94 20.78
CA PHE A 248 6.19 -13.72 21.50
C PHE A 248 6.86 -12.50 20.89
N MET A 249 8.13 -12.62 20.51
CA MET A 249 8.86 -11.56 19.83
C MET A 249 8.32 -11.33 18.42
N ALA A 250 8.00 -12.40 17.67
CA ALA A 250 7.36 -12.33 16.35
C ALA A 250 6.06 -11.53 16.41
N HIS A 251 5.13 -11.93 17.29
CA HIS A 251 3.85 -11.21 17.45
C HIS A 251 4.03 -9.74 17.82
N LYS A 252 5.03 -9.43 18.66
CA LYS A 252 5.33 -8.07 19.07
C LYS A 252 5.81 -7.20 17.91
N ILE A 253 6.73 -7.68 17.06
CA ILE A 253 7.19 -6.93 15.90
C ILE A 253 6.11 -6.81 14.82
N THR A 254 5.26 -7.83 14.63
CA THR A 254 4.11 -7.75 13.74
C THR A 254 3.12 -6.68 14.20
N THR A 255 2.83 -6.61 15.49
CA THR A 255 1.95 -5.57 16.07
C THR A 255 2.52 -4.16 15.89
N LEU A 256 3.85 -4.03 15.89
CA LEU A 256 4.53 -2.76 15.65
C LEU A 256 4.67 -2.43 14.15
N GLY A 257 4.35 -3.36 13.25
CA GLY A 257 4.55 -3.23 11.79
C GLY A 257 6.00 -3.43 11.33
N TRP A 258 6.87 -3.96 12.19
CA TRP A 258 8.32 -4.08 11.94
C TRP A 258 8.73 -5.42 11.32
N SER A 259 7.79 -6.35 11.14
CA SER A 259 8.04 -7.65 10.52
C SER A 259 7.80 -7.69 9.00
N ALA A 260 7.18 -6.64 8.43
CA ALA A 260 6.72 -6.64 7.03
C ALA A 260 5.89 -7.89 6.64
N THR A 261 5.18 -8.47 7.60
CA THR A 261 4.17 -9.52 7.36
C THR A 261 2.95 -8.91 6.68
N MET A 262 2.32 -9.64 5.77
CA MET A 262 1.09 -9.19 5.13
C MET A 262 -0.05 -9.16 6.16
N PRO A 263 -0.87 -8.09 6.22
CA PRO A 263 -1.94 -8.02 7.19
C PRO A 263 -3.11 -8.90 6.78
N TYR A 264 -3.62 -9.69 7.73
CA TYR A 264 -4.93 -10.31 7.59
C TYR A 264 -6.02 -9.25 7.78
N THR A 265 -6.92 -9.12 6.80
CA THR A 265 -8.06 -8.21 6.88
C THR A 265 -9.30 -8.78 6.20
N GLN A 266 -10.48 -8.38 6.69
CA GLN A 266 -11.76 -8.61 6.02
C GLN A 266 -12.16 -7.42 5.12
N GLY A 267 -11.44 -6.30 5.27
CA GLY A 267 -11.58 -5.11 4.44
C GLY A 267 -10.91 -5.27 3.08
N ASP A 268 -10.90 -4.19 2.34
CA ASP A 268 -10.07 -4.09 1.14
C ASP A 268 -8.58 -3.98 1.51
N LEU A 269 -7.73 -4.50 0.63
CA LEU A 269 -6.29 -4.53 0.78
C LEU A 269 -5.66 -4.18 -0.56
N LEU A 270 -4.66 -3.30 -0.52
CA LEU A 270 -3.84 -2.99 -1.68
C LEU A 270 -2.37 -2.95 -1.26
N ALA A 271 -1.59 -3.89 -1.79
CA ALA A 271 -0.14 -3.86 -1.72
C ALA A 271 0.43 -3.89 -3.14
N ILE A 272 1.14 -2.83 -3.54
CA ILE A 272 1.92 -2.85 -4.76
C ILE A 272 3.32 -3.32 -4.42
N ASN A 273 3.81 -4.30 -5.16
CA ASN A 273 5.11 -4.90 -4.92
C ASN A 273 5.87 -5.12 -6.22
N GLU A 274 7.10 -4.69 -6.22
CA GLU A 274 8.01 -4.81 -7.35
C GLU A 274 9.21 -5.70 -7.01
N SER A 275 9.59 -6.51 -7.99
CA SER A 275 10.84 -7.25 -7.96
C SER A 275 11.65 -6.94 -9.22
N ASN A 276 12.72 -6.14 -9.08
CA ASN A 276 13.66 -5.85 -10.16
C ASN A 276 14.56 -7.07 -10.41
N LEU A 277 14.19 -7.90 -11.37
CA LEU A 277 14.91 -9.10 -11.76
C LEU A 277 15.86 -8.84 -12.96
N GLY A 278 16.26 -7.58 -13.18
CA GLY A 278 17.09 -7.16 -14.30
C GLY A 278 18.60 -7.10 -14.01
N GLY A 279 19.02 -7.21 -12.74
CA GLY A 279 20.42 -7.17 -12.32
C GLY A 279 21.08 -5.78 -12.39
N MET A 280 20.32 -4.73 -12.72
CA MET A 280 20.76 -3.34 -12.75
C MET A 280 20.13 -2.57 -11.60
N LYS A 281 20.80 -1.52 -11.11
CA LYS A 281 20.34 -0.69 -9.99
C LYS A 281 19.39 0.43 -10.44
N GLY A 282 18.46 0.06 -11.32
CA GLY A 282 17.59 0.99 -12.04
C GLY A 282 16.52 1.62 -11.15
N ASP A 283 16.15 1.00 -10.03
CA ASP A 283 15.03 1.42 -9.17
C ASP A 283 15.20 2.84 -8.63
N ARG A 284 16.44 3.29 -8.45
CA ARG A 284 16.78 4.67 -8.07
C ARG A 284 16.20 5.71 -9.03
N TYR A 285 15.96 5.30 -10.28
CA TYR A 285 15.44 6.12 -11.36
C TYR A 285 14.06 5.68 -11.83
N ILE A 286 13.37 4.85 -11.05
CA ILE A 286 11.98 4.47 -11.30
C ILE A 286 11.08 5.26 -10.35
N SER A 287 10.06 5.90 -10.92
CA SER A 287 8.98 6.53 -10.17
C SER A 287 7.69 5.77 -10.40
N ARG A 288 6.89 5.63 -9.35
CA ARG A 288 5.58 4.99 -9.36
C ARG A 288 4.53 6.00 -8.91
N ASN A 289 3.46 6.11 -9.67
CA ASN A 289 2.28 6.88 -9.26
C ASN A 289 1.06 5.96 -9.36
N ILE A 290 0.39 5.76 -8.23
CA ILE A 290 -0.68 4.78 -8.09
C ILE A 290 -2.00 5.53 -7.98
N LYS A 291 -2.96 5.19 -8.84
CA LYS A 291 -4.34 5.63 -8.73
C LYS A 291 -5.24 4.43 -8.47
N TYR A 292 -6.04 4.50 -7.41
CA TYR A 292 -6.93 3.44 -6.99
C TYR A 292 -8.37 3.95 -6.89
N GLU A 293 -9.23 3.49 -7.78
CA GLU A 293 -10.63 3.93 -7.85
C GLU A 293 -11.55 2.77 -7.48
N VAL A 294 -12.41 2.96 -6.47
CA VAL A 294 -13.36 1.95 -5.99
C VAL A 294 -14.77 2.46 -6.19
N THR A 295 -15.60 1.65 -6.85
CA THR A 295 -17.03 1.93 -7.05
C THR A 295 -17.83 0.89 -6.27
N ILE A 296 -18.50 1.36 -5.23
CA ILE A 296 -19.39 0.57 -4.37
C ILE A 296 -20.81 0.76 -4.91
N GLY A 297 -21.41 -0.32 -5.41
CA GLY A 297 -22.81 -0.39 -5.81
C GLY A 297 -23.69 -1.00 -4.70
N GLU A 298 -24.94 -1.33 -5.04
CA GLU A 298 -25.87 -1.99 -4.11
C GLU A 298 -25.42 -3.42 -3.77
N ASP A 299 -25.02 -4.21 -4.78
CA ASP A 299 -24.67 -5.64 -4.64
C ASP A 299 -23.25 -5.97 -5.15
N SER A 300 -22.46 -4.98 -5.54
CA SER A 300 -21.14 -5.18 -6.13
C SER A 300 -20.15 -4.10 -5.71
N VAL A 301 -18.87 -4.48 -5.63
CA VAL A 301 -17.76 -3.55 -5.47
C VAL A 301 -16.79 -3.81 -6.60
N THR A 302 -16.44 -2.78 -7.36
CA THR A 302 -15.48 -2.87 -8.47
C THR A 302 -14.37 -1.87 -8.24
N SER A 303 -13.13 -2.30 -8.45
CA SER A 303 -11.96 -1.46 -8.31
C SER A 303 -11.19 -1.39 -9.61
N THR A 304 -10.64 -0.22 -9.90
CA THR A 304 -9.71 0.04 -11.00
C THR A 304 -8.41 0.55 -10.41
N LEU A 305 -7.35 -0.21 -10.58
CA LEU A 305 -6.00 0.13 -10.16
C LEU A 305 -5.18 0.52 -11.38
N THR A 306 -4.58 1.71 -11.34
CA THR A 306 -3.66 2.22 -12.36
C THR A 306 -2.30 2.48 -11.74
N ILE A 307 -1.24 1.91 -12.31
CA ILE A 307 0.14 2.10 -11.86
C ILE A 307 0.93 2.73 -13.01
N ALA A 308 1.22 4.02 -12.91
CA ALA A 308 2.08 4.72 -13.87
C ALA A 308 3.55 4.58 -13.42
N ILE A 309 4.40 4.10 -14.34
CA ILE A 309 5.81 3.80 -14.06
C ILE A 309 6.66 4.59 -15.05
N ASP A 310 7.49 5.48 -14.54
CA ASP A 310 8.41 6.31 -15.33
C ASP A 310 9.86 5.96 -15.02
N HIS A 311 10.67 5.74 -16.06
CA HIS A 311 12.10 5.55 -15.92
C HIS A 311 12.87 6.83 -16.27
N PHE A 312 13.32 7.56 -15.25
CA PHE A 312 14.10 8.81 -15.37
C PHE A 312 15.60 8.59 -15.61
N GLY A 313 15.98 7.36 -15.93
CA GLY A 313 17.35 6.95 -16.19
C GLY A 313 17.97 7.56 -17.44
N GLY A 314 19.27 7.35 -17.63
CA GLY A 314 19.98 7.81 -18.82
C GLY A 314 21.28 7.06 -19.11
N ASN A 315 21.68 7.05 -20.39
CA ASN A 315 22.87 6.34 -20.90
C ASN A 315 24.20 6.68 -20.19
N ASN A 316 24.33 7.88 -19.60
CA ASN A 316 25.55 8.34 -18.93
C ASN A 316 25.41 8.38 -17.40
N ILE A 317 24.33 7.81 -16.87
CA ILE A 317 24.09 7.72 -15.44
C ILE A 317 24.52 6.30 -15.01
N PRO A 318 25.54 6.17 -14.14
CA PRO A 318 26.01 4.86 -13.70
C PRO A 318 24.85 3.99 -13.22
N LEU A 319 24.80 2.76 -13.74
CA LEU A 319 23.89 1.69 -13.31
C LEU A 319 22.39 1.96 -13.49
N SER A 320 22.04 3.03 -14.21
CA SER A 320 20.67 3.30 -14.60
C SER A 320 20.07 2.14 -15.40
N GLY A 321 20.84 1.55 -16.32
CA GLY A 321 20.51 0.34 -17.10
C GLY A 321 19.18 0.38 -17.86
N ASP A 322 18.91 -0.69 -18.62
CA ASP A 322 17.51 -1.02 -18.93
C ASP A 322 16.89 -1.66 -17.68
N TYR A 323 15.66 -1.26 -17.36
CA TYR A 323 14.91 -1.81 -16.25
C TYR A 323 14.14 -3.07 -16.67
N LYS A 324 14.19 -4.12 -15.85
CA LYS A 324 13.36 -5.32 -15.99
C LYS A 324 12.88 -5.74 -14.61
N GLY A 325 11.56 -5.79 -14.43
CA GLY A 325 11.00 -6.20 -13.15
C GLY A 325 9.63 -6.81 -13.29
N TYR A 326 9.16 -7.35 -12.18
CA TYR A 326 7.85 -7.94 -12.05
C TYR A 326 7.05 -7.11 -11.04
N PHE A 327 6.00 -6.46 -11.53
CA PHE A 327 5.08 -5.66 -10.73
C PHE A 327 3.87 -6.49 -10.39
N ARG A 328 3.51 -6.51 -9.11
CA ARG A 328 2.34 -7.23 -8.60
C ARG A 328 1.46 -6.30 -7.78
N ALA A 329 0.16 -6.41 -7.98
CA ALA A 329 -0.86 -5.85 -7.12
C ALA A 329 -1.48 -6.98 -6.30
N PHE A 330 -1.29 -6.96 -4.99
CA PHE A 330 -1.91 -7.88 -4.05
C PHE A 330 -3.20 -7.25 -3.51
N VAL A 331 -4.27 -8.04 -3.59
CA VAL A 331 -5.66 -7.67 -3.27
C VAL A 331 -6.33 -8.79 -2.47
N PRO A 332 -7.53 -8.61 -1.89
CA PRO A 332 -8.21 -9.67 -1.14
C PRO A 332 -8.40 -10.95 -1.98
N SER A 333 -8.26 -12.13 -1.38
CA SER A 333 -8.32 -13.44 -2.09
C SER A 333 -9.64 -13.73 -2.82
N GLY A 334 -10.72 -13.04 -2.45
CA GLY A 334 -12.00 -13.14 -3.16
C GLY A 334 -12.16 -12.19 -4.34
N ALA A 335 -11.14 -11.39 -4.68
CA ALA A 335 -11.18 -10.51 -5.82
C ALA A 335 -11.20 -11.31 -7.14
N THR A 336 -11.80 -10.76 -8.20
CA THR A 336 -11.78 -11.42 -9.52
C THR A 336 -11.48 -10.40 -10.60
N LEU A 337 -10.41 -10.65 -11.35
CA LEU A 337 -9.99 -9.82 -12.48
C LEU A 337 -11.08 -9.78 -13.56
N ILE A 338 -11.42 -8.56 -13.98
CA ILE A 338 -12.42 -8.28 -15.02
C ILE A 338 -11.72 -7.90 -16.32
N SER A 339 -10.70 -7.04 -16.24
CA SER A 339 -9.91 -6.62 -17.39
C SER A 339 -8.50 -6.21 -16.98
N GLU A 340 -7.57 -6.36 -17.92
CA GLU A 340 -6.13 -6.07 -17.79
C GLU A 340 -5.62 -5.31 -19.02
N SER A 341 -4.52 -4.56 -18.85
CA SER A 341 -3.88 -3.83 -19.94
C SER A 341 -2.85 -4.64 -20.73
N ASP A 342 -2.28 -5.69 -20.13
CA ASP A 342 -1.21 -6.52 -20.71
C ASP A 342 -1.45 -8.01 -20.36
N GLU A 343 -0.56 -8.92 -20.78
CA GLU A 343 -0.63 -10.35 -20.40
C GLU A 343 -0.36 -10.55 -18.90
N THR A 344 -1.43 -10.46 -18.09
CA THR A 344 -1.33 -10.50 -16.62
C THR A 344 -1.35 -11.92 -16.08
N HIS A 345 -0.36 -12.19 -15.21
CA HIS A 345 -0.30 -13.41 -14.43
C HIS A 345 -1.09 -13.25 -13.13
N THR A 346 -1.90 -14.25 -12.79
CA THR A 346 -2.66 -14.28 -11.52
C THR A 346 -2.09 -15.35 -10.60
N GLU A 347 -1.78 -14.97 -9.37
CA GLU A 347 -1.30 -15.86 -8.31
C GLU A 347 -2.32 -15.87 -7.16
N LEU A 348 -2.68 -17.05 -6.67
CA LEU A 348 -3.57 -17.20 -5.53
C LEU A 348 -2.78 -17.66 -4.31
N TYR A 349 -2.91 -16.91 -3.24
CA TYR A 349 -2.40 -17.24 -1.91
C TYR A 349 -3.58 -17.46 -0.97
N ASP A 350 -3.32 -17.93 0.26
CA ASP A 350 -4.39 -18.29 1.19
C ASP A 350 -5.32 -17.10 1.52
N ASP A 351 -4.74 -15.91 1.77
CA ASP A 351 -5.48 -14.71 2.19
C ASP A 351 -5.54 -13.59 1.13
N TYR A 352 -4.77 -13.71 0.05
CA TYR A 352 -4.69 -12.69 -0.98
C TYR A 352 -4.58 -13.26 -2.39
N GLN A 353 -4.95 -12.44 -3.37
CA GLN A 353 -4.77 -12.70 -4.78
C GLN A 353 -3.83 -11.64 -5.36
N ALA A 354 -2.93 -12.05 -6.24
CA ALA A 354 -2.02 -11.13 -6.91
C ALA A 354 -2.28 -11.10 -8.41
N PHE A 355 -2.22 -9.91 -8.99
CA PHE A 355 -2.16 -9.67 -10.43
C PHE A 355 -0.79 -9.10 -10.75
N GLY A 356 -0.07 -9.65 -11.71
CA GLY A 356 1.25 -9.10 -12.03
C GLY A 356 1.70 -9.23 -13.46
N ASP A 357 2.46 -8.23 -13.89
CA ASP A 357 3.01 -8.08 -15.23
C ASP A 357 4.53 -7.90 -15.18
N ILE A 358 5.20 -8.41 -16.22
CA ILE A 358 6.60 -8.11 -16.44
C ILE A 358 6.72 -6.73 -17.11
N VAL A 359 7.46 -5.82 -16.47
CA VAL A 359 7.76 -4.50 -17.01
C VAL A 359 9.19 -4.46 -17.53
N ARG A 360 9.36 -3.97 -18.77
CA ARG A 360 10.65 -3.72 -19.39
C ARG A 360 10.69 -2.28 -19.90
N LEU A 361 11.61 -1.48 -19.38
CA LEU A 361 11.73 -0.06 -19.74
C LEU A 361 13.18 0.26 -20.05
N GLY A 362 13.42 0.87 -21.21
CA GLY A 362 14.66 1.58 -21.47
C GLY A 362 14.66 2.99 -20.88
N TYR A 363 15.78 3.70 -21.01
CA TYR A 363 15.94 5.06 -20.49
C TYR A 363 14.85 6.03 -21.00
N GLY A 364 14.26 6.80 -20.08
CA GLY A 364 13.25 7.80 -20.40
C GLY A 364 11.91 7.23 -20.86
N GLN A 365 11.74 5.91 -20.88
CA GLN A 365 10.48 5.26 -21.21
C GLN A 365 9.55 5.23 -20.00
N ASN A 366 8.27 5.07 -20.28
CA ASN A 366 7.25 4.86 -19.28
C ASN A 366 6.26 3.78 -19.74
N THR A 367 5.51 3.26 -18.78
CA THR A 367 4.39 2.37 -19.02
C THR A 367 3.30 2.61 -17.99
N THR A 368 2.12 2.05 -18.23
CA THR A 368 1.00 2.10 -17.29
C THR A 368 0.35 0.73 -17.23
N LEU A 369 0.28 0.15 -16.04
CA LEU A 369 -0.45 -1.08 -15.77
C LEU A 369 -1.85 -0.71 -15.29
N THR A 370 -2.88 -1.40 -15.78
CA THR A 370 -4.27 -1.17 -15.37
C THR A 370 -4.96 -2.49 -15.08
N TYR A 371 -5.48 -2.64 -13.87
CA TYR A 371 -6.26 -3.80 -13.44
C TYR A 371 -7.65 -3.35 -13.02
N THR A 372 -8.67 -3.87 -13.66
CA THR A 372 -10.07 -3.72 -13.21
C THR A 372 -10.52 -5.04 -12.65
N TYR A 373 -11.01 -5.08 -11.43
CA TYR A 373 -11.43 -6.30 -10.75
C TYR A 373 -12.64 -6.06 -9.85
N SER A 374 -13.40 -7.12 -9.60
CA SER A 374 -14.45 -7.11 -8.57
C SER A 374 -13.84 -7.44 -7.21
N LEU A 375 -14.35 -6.81 -6.16
CA LEU A 375 -14.02 -7.09 -4.77
C LEU A 375 -15.18 -7.83 -4.08
N PRO A 376 -14.90 -8.66 -3.06
CA PRO A 376 -15.94 -9.21 -2.20
C PRO A 376 -16.75 -8.10 -1.53
N ILE A 377 -18.07 -8.23 -1.48
CA ILE A 377 -18.93 -7.23 -0.79
C ILE A 377 -18.58 -7.07 0.70
N SER A 378 -17.93 -8.07 1.30
CA SER A 378 -17.47 -8.05 2.70
C SER A 378 -16.46 -6.95 3.01
N VAL A 379 -15.81 -6.36 2.00
CA VAL A 379 -14.94 -5.19 2.21
C VAL A 379 -15.73 -3.97 2.71
N VAL A 380 -17.06 -3.98 2.55
CA VAL A 380 -18.00 -3.07 3.18
C VAL A 380 -18.75 -3.84 4.28
N ALA A 381 -18.41 -3.59 5.54
CA ALA A 381 -19.03 -4.22 6.69
C ALA A 381 -19.76 -3.18 7.53
N ASP A 382 -21.04 -3.43 7.83
CA ASP A 382 -21.88 -2.55 8.66
C ASP A 382 -21.90 -1.08 8.17
N GLY A 383 -21.90 -0.88 6.85
CA GLY A 383 -21.88 0.44 6.23
C GLY A 383 -20.51 1.12 6.28
N VAL A 384 -19.44 0.41 6.61
CA VAL A 384 -18.08 0.94 6.64
C VAL A 384 -17.22 0.22 5.61
N TYR A 385 -16.65 0.99 4.68
CA TYR A 385 -15.60 0.54 3.78
C TYR A 385 -14.25 0.77 4.46
N SER A 386 -13.38 -0.24 4.51
CA SER A 386 -12.03 -0.13 5.06
C SER A 386 -10.97 -0.57 4.05
N LEU A 387 -9.90 0.21 3.89
CA LEU A 387 -8.80 -0.04 2.97
C LEU A 387 -7.48 -0.13 3.74
N HIS A 388 -6.77 -1.24 3.59
CA HIS A 388 -5.40 -1.44 4.06
C HIS A 388 -4.42 -1.19 2.93
N LEU A 389 -3.69 -0.07 2.98
CA LEU A 389 -2.54 0.16 2.11
C LEU A 389 -1.27 -0.38 2.77
N VAL A 390 -0.61 -1.29 2.07
CA VAL A 390 0.64 -1.91 2.52
C VAL A 390 1.81 -1.32 1.73
N LYS A 391 2.75 -0.70 2.45
CA LYS A 391 3.99 -0.19 1.89
C LYS A 391 4.91 -1.34 1.55
N GLN A 392 5.51 -1.28 0.35
CA GLN A 392 6.65 -2.12 -0.01
C GLN A 392 7.91 -1.70 0.78
N PRO A 393 8.60 -2.64 1.45
CA PRO A 393 9.91 -2.37 2.02
C PRO A 393 10.93 -1.90 0.97
N GLY A 394 11.83 -1.00 1.37
CA GLY A 394 12.89 -0.47 0.48
C GLY A 394 12.48 0.71 -0.41
N THR A 395 11.20 0.95 -0.65
CA THR A 395 10.73 2.19 -1.30
C THR A 395 10.71 3.35 -0.31
N GLU A 396 10.73 4.59 -0.79
CA GLU A 396 10.73 5.77 0.09
C GLU A 396 9.29 6.17 0.46
N ALA A 397 8.54 6.72 -0.49
CA ALA A 397 7.19 7.24 -0.25
C ALA A 397 6.39 7.29 -1.58
N ASP A 398 6.00 6.12 -2.09
CA ASP A 398 5.24 6.05 -3.34
C ASP A 398 3.90 6.80 -3.21
N HIS A 399 3.49 7.49 -4.27
CA HIS A 399 2.31 8.35 -4.25
C HIS A 399 1.04 7.57 -4.60
N TYR A 400 -0.02 7.75 -3.80
CA TYR A 400 -1.33 7.15 -3.99
C TYR A 400 -2.42 8.22 -4.10
N GLU A 401 -3.23 8.13 -5.16
CA GLU A 401 -4.52 8.79 -5.28
C GLU A 401 -5.63 7.75 -5.13
N ILE A 402 -6.47 7.88 -4.10
CA ILE A 402 -7.57 6.97 -3.83
C ILE A 402 -8.90 7.69 -4.02
N ILE A 403 -9.78 7.11 -4.81
CA ILE A 403 -11.12 7.65 -5.10
C ILE A 403 -12.14 6.56 -4.76
N VAL A 404 -13.15 6.90 -3.97
CA VAL A 404 -14.26 6.00 -3.65
C VAL A 404 -15.57 6.63 -4.07
N HIS A 405 -16.36 5.90 -4.85
CA HIS A 405 -17.69 6.27 -5.30
C HIS A 405 -18.71 5.32 -4.66
N THR A 406 -19.81 5.88 -4.16
CA THR A 406 -20.95 5.11 -3.63
C THR A 406 -22.22 5.38 -4.43
N PRO A 407 -23.33 4.66 -4.19
CA PRO A 407 -24.59 4.93 -4.88
C PRO A 407 -25.03 6.38 -4.66
N GLN A 408 -25.60 6.97 -5.70
CA GLN A 408 -26.10 8.34 -5.67
C GLN A 408 -27.05 8.55 -4.48
N GLY A 409 -26.92 9.70 -3.81
CA GLY A 409 -27.74 10.06 -2.64
C GLY A 409 -27.13 9.62 -1.29
N SER A 410 -26.19 8.67 -1.31
CA SER A 410 -25.41 8.33 -0.12
C SER A 410 -24.55 9.52 0.31
N THR A 411 -24.23 9.61 1.60
CA THR A 411 -23.23 10.57 2.11
C THR A 411 -22.10 9.85 2.81
N LEU A 412 -20.89 10.40 2.71
CA LEU A 412 -19.68 9.76 3.24
C LEU A 412 -19.10 10.54 4.41
N GLU A 413 -18.61 9.82 5.41
CA GLU A 413 -17.88 10.35 6.57
C GLU A 413 -16.51 9.66 6.68
N SER A 414 -15.44 10.45 6.80
CA SER A 414 -14.09 9.94 7.04
C SER A 414 -13.22 10.98 7.75
N ASP A 415 -12.29 10.52 8.58
CA ASP A 415 -11.26 11.37 9.19
C ASP A 415 -10.07 11.61 8.25
N SER A 416 -9.93 10.80 7.19
CA SER A 416 -8.77 10.82 6.29
C SER A 416 -9.10 11.31 4.87
N PHE A 417 -10.30 11.00 4.37
CA PHE A 417 -10.70 11.40 3.02
C PHE A 417 -11.37 12.78 3.00
N GLU A 418 -11.15 13.54 1.93
CA GLU A 418 -12.03 14.64 1.57
C GLU A 418 -13.32 14.06 0.96
N THR A 419 -14.46 14.29 1.61
CA THR A 419 -15.76 13.76 1.19
C THR A 419 -16.63 14.86 0.56
N LYS A 420 -17.26 14.53 -0.56
CA LYS A 420 -18.24 15.36 -1.29
C LYS A 420 -19.38 14.46 -1.73
N GLU A 421 -20.51 14.55 -1.04
CA GLU A 421 -21.70 13.75 -1.32
C GLU A 421 -21.36 12.24 -1.37
N GLU A 422 -21.58 11.57 -2.51
CA GLU A 422 -21.31 10.15 -2.76
C GLU A 422 -19.87 9.85 -3.21
N HIS A 423 -18.95 10.80 -3.03
CA HIS A 423 -17.55 10.70 -3.46
C HIS A 423 -16.58 11.01 -2.33
N ALA A 424 -15.51 10.23 -2.25
CA ALA A 424 -14.40 10.46 -1.34
C ALA A 424 -13.08 10.45 -2.11
N TYR A 425 -12.18 11.38 -1.80
CA TYR A 425 -10.87 11.50 -2.42
C TYR A 425 -9.77 11.61 -1.36
N LEU A 426 -8.65 10.92 -1.59
CA LEU A 426 -7.43 10.98 -0.77
C LEU A 426 -6.21 10.99 -1.68
N SER A 427 -5.25 11.86 -1.38
CA SER A 427 -3.92 11.87 -1.98
C SER A 427 -2.89 11.78 -0.87
N VAL A 428 -1.99 10.78 -0.94
CA VAL A 428 -1.06 10.45 0.15
C VAL A 428 0.23 9.84 -0.37
N ASP A 429 1.36 10.23 0.23
CA ASP A 429 2.65 9.55 0.04
C ASP A 429 2.81 8.47 1.11
N LEU A 430 2.99 7.22 0.70
CA LEU A 430 2.93 6.06 1.58
C LEU A 430 4.31 5.73 2.18
N THR A 431 4.65 6.39 3.30
CA THR A 431 5.91 6.12 4.05
C THR A 431 5.81 4.94 5.02
N GLN A 432 4.61 4.48 5.34
CA GLN A 432 4.34 3.35 6.23
C GLN A 432 2.97 2.78 5.89
N ASP A 433 2.65 1.58 6.38
CA ASP A 433 1.32 1.02 6.22
C ASP A 433 0.25 1.96 6.79
N LYS A 434 -0.88 2.04 6.08
CA LYS A 434 -2.03 2.88 6.46
C LYS A 434 -3.31 2.08 6.35
N ILE A 435 -4.20 2.33 7.30
CA ILE A 435 -5.56 1.82 7.28
C ILE A 435 -6.47 3.03 7.22
N PHE A 436 -7.38 3.04 6.26
CA PHE A 436 -8.38 4.07 6.12
C PHE A 436 -9.78 3.49 6.21
N SER A 437 -10.73 4.31 6.63
CA SER A 437 -12.13 3.92 6.69
C SER A 437 -13.03 5.05 6.20
N ILE A 438 -14.09 4.66 5.51
CA ILE A 438 -15.17 5.55 5.06
C ILE A 438 -16.47 4.94 5.56
N LYS A 439 -17.20 5.70 6.37
CA LYS A 439 -18.56 5.35 6.78
C LYS A 439 -19.52 5.86 5.71
N ILE A 440 -20.35 4.96 5.20
CA ILE A 440 -21.35 5.19 4.17
C ILE A 440 -22.69 5.34 4.88
N ASN A 441 -23.22 6.56 4.87
CA ASN A 441 -24.58 6.81 5.33
C ASN A 441 -25.53 6.65 4.13
N PRO A 442 -26.62 5.89 4.27
CA PRO A 442 -27.60 5.72 3.21
C PRO A 442 -28.28 7.05 2.86
N ASP A 443 -28.90 7.10 1.69
CA ASP A 443 -29.72 8.24 1.29
C ASP A 443 -30.97 8.34 2.17
N GLU A 444 -31.14 9.47 2.85
CA GLU A 444 -32.33 9.81 3.64
C GLU A 444 -33.11 10.98 2.99
N THR A 445 -32.69 11.44 1.82
CA THR A 445 -33.28 12.58 1.13
C THR A 445 -34.42 12.15 0.22
N ALA A 446 -35.43 13.00 0.12
CA ALA A 446 -36.56 12.73 -0.76
C ALA A 446 -36.19 13.03 -2.22
N PRO A 447 -36.68 12.24 -3.20
CA PRO A 447 -36.49 12.53 -4.60
C PRO A 447 -37.13 13.87 -4.98
N ARG A 448 -36.39 14.70 -5.73
CA ARG A 448 -36.78 16.05 -6.14
C ARG A 448 -36.93 16.17 -7.64
N ILE A 449 -38.02 16.82 -8.04
CA ILE A 449 -38.27 17.17 -9.45
C ILE A 449 -37.31 18.31 -9.83
N HIS A 450 -36.46 18.08 -10.83
CA HIS A 450 -35.55 19.09 -11.37
C HIS A 450 -36.05 19.66 -12.71
N SER A 451 -36.88 18.91 -13.44
CA SER A 451 -37.47 19.31 -14.72
C SER A 451 -38.87 18.74 -14.91
N HIS A 452 -39.73 19.48 -15.59
CA HIS A 452 -41.05 19.01 -16.02
C HIS A 452 -41.54 19.85 -17.20
N GLU A 453 -42.02 19.20 -18.26
CA GLU A 453 -42.51 19.88 -19.45
C GLU A 453 -43.46 18.99 -20.26
N ILE A 454 -44.24 19.62 -21.16
CA ILE A 454 -45.01 18.90 -22.17
C ILE A 454 -44.11 18.75 -23.39
N VAL A 455 -43.67 17.53 -23.68
CA VAL A 455 -42.69 17.24 -24.75
C VAL A 455 -43.35 17.05 -26.12
N GLU A 456 -44.61 16.61 -26.14
CA GLU A 456 -45.49 16.56 -27.31
C GLU A 456 -46.94 16.60 -26.83
N LEU A 457 -47.89 16.87 -27.74
CA LEU A 457 -49.31 16.87 -27.38
C LEU A 457 -49.67 15.50 -26.78
N ASN A 458 -50.31 15.51 -25.60
CA ASN A 458 -50.64 14.33 -24.80
C ASN A 458 -49.45 13.61 -24.15
N LYS A 459 -48.29 14.25 -23.99
CA LYS A 459 -47.15 13.65 -23.31
C LYS A 459 -46.40 14.61 -22.42
N ILE A 460 -46.33 14.27 -21.14
CA ILE A 460 -45.64 15.06 -20.12
C ILE A 460 -44.43 14.30 -19.63
N TYR A 461 -43.30 14.99 -19.55
CA TYR A 461 -42.06 14.52 -18.95
C TYR A 461 -41.88 15.12 -17.56
N ILE A 462 -41.40 14.31 -16.62
CA ILE A 462 -41.02 14.73 -15.27
C ILE A 462 -39.67 14.08 -14.94
N GLY A 463 -38.64 14.91 -14.77
CA GLY A 463 -37.29 14.47 -14.42
C GLY A 463 -36.97 14.69 -12.94
N PHE A 464 -36.45 13.65 -12.30
CA PHE A 464 -35.99 13.65 -10.91
C PHE A 464 -34.46 13.75 -10.83
N ASN A 465 -33.93 14.23 -9.71
CA ASN A 465 -32.48 14.36 -9.49
C ASN A 465 -31.78 13.03 -9.21
N GLU A 466 -32.53 11.94 -9.03
CA GLU A 466 -32.04 10.62 -8.61
C GLU A 466 -32.98 9.51 -9.14
N PRO A 467 -32.52 8.25 -9.20
CA PRO A 467 -33.32 7.12 -9.66
C PRO A 467 -34.52 6.82 -8.74
N LEU A 468 -35.66 6.50 -9.36
CA LEU A 468 -36.88 6.14 -8.65
C LEU A 468 -37.05 4.63 -8.49
N ASP A 469 -37.82 4.22 -7.48
CA ASP A 469 -38.47 2.91 -7.50
C ASP A 469 -39.61 2.95 -8.53
N CYS A 470 -39.32 2.47 -9.74
CA CYS A 470 -40.29 2.44 -10.83
C CYS A 470 -41.55 1.63 -10.52
N ALA A 471 -41.56 0.73 -9.53
CA ALA A 471 -42.80 0.08 -9.10
C ALA A 471 -43.77 1.08 -8.46
N THR A 472 -43.27 2.10 -7.76
CA THR A 472 -44.07 3.18 -7.18
C THR A 472 -44.31 4.33 -8.16
N ALA A 473 -43.29 4.68 -8.95
CA ALA A 473 -43.35 5.80 -9.89
C ALA A 473 -44.17 5.51 -11.15
N SER A 474 -44.50 4.24 -11.44
CA SER A 474 -45.42 3.87 -12.52
C SER A 474 -46.83 3.50 -12.04
N ASP A 475 -47.12 3.67 -10.75
CA ASP A 475 -48.45 3.39 -10.19
C ASP A 475 -49.49 4.39 -10.75
N PRO A 476 -50.59 3.93 -11.38
CA PRO A 476 -51.67 4.79 -11.86
C PRO A 476 -52.29 5.70 -10.78
N PHE A 477 -52.19 5.33 -9.50
CA PHE A 477 -52.68 6.12 -8.37
C PHE A 477 -51.67 7.14 -7.84
N ALA A 478 -50.43 7.13 -8.35
CA ALA A 478 -49.41 8.09 -7.96
C ALA A 478 -49.63 9.47 -8.58
N TYR A 479 -50.49 9.60 -9.61
CA TYR A 479 -50.66 10.84 -10.36
C TYR A 479 -52.14 11.21 -10.52
N SER A 480 -52.42 12.50 -10.43
CA SER A 480 -53.68 13.07 -10.91
C SER A 480 -53.39 14.34 -11.68
N ILE A 481 -54.02 14.51 -12.83
CA ILE A 481 -53.92 15.69 -13.68
C ILE A 481 -55.21 16.50 -13.61
N LEU A 482 -55.06 17.82 -13.53
CA LEU A 482 -56.15 18.78 -13.57
C LEU A 482 -55.79 19.85 -14.60
N ASP A 483 -56.62 19.99 -15.62
CA ASP A 483 -56.61 21.19 -16.45
C ASP A 483 -57.08 22.39 -15.61
N THR A 484 -56.23 23.41 -15.53
CA THR A 484 -56.46 24.61 -14.74
C THR A 484 -56.74 25.84 -15.58
N ASP A 485 -57.00 25.68 -16.88
CA ASP A 485 -57.20 26.81 -17.77
C ASP A 485 -58.25 27.81 -17.23
N LYS A 486 -57.86 29.08 -17.27
CA LYS A 486 -58.69 30.24 -16.88
C LYS A 486 -58.97 31.15 -18.06
N THR A 487 -58.38 30.89 -19.23
CA THR A 487 -58.41 31.77 -20.39
C THR A 487 -59.61 31.48 -21.30
N VAL A 488 -60.19 30.28 -21.27
CA VAL A 488 -61.41 29.92 -22.04
C VAL A 488 -62.51 29.33 -21.15
N SER A 489 -63.38 30.20 -20.60
CA SER A 489 -64.56 29.79 -19.81
C SER A 489 -65.52 28.89 -20.61
N GLY A 490 -65.48 27.57 -20.37
CA GLY A 490 -66.47 26.61 -20.88
C GLY A 490 -65.89 25.37 -21.59
N GLN A 491 -64.58 25.33 -21.82
CA GLN A 491 -63.84 24.14 -22.25
C GLN A 491 -62.98 23.71 -21.06
N THR A 492 -63.52 22.85 -20.20
CA THR A 492 -62.73 22.16 -19.17
C THR A 492 -62.54 20.77 -19.72
N ASP A 493 -61.41 20.55 -20.37
CA ASP A 493 -61.16 19.28 -21.02
C ASP A 493 -60.94 18.23 -19.93
N SER A 494 -61.66 17.11 -20.04
CA SER A 494 -61.45 15.98 -19.13
C SER A 494 -60.17 15.28 -19.53
N VAL A 495 -59.05 15.72 -18.96
CA VAL A 495 -57.74 15.09 -19.16
C VAL A 495 -57.57 13.94 -18.18
N TYR A 496 -57.10 12.80 -18.67
CA TYR A 496 -56.74 11.65 -17.86
C TYR A 496 -55.41 11.07 -18.31
N ILE A 497 -54.72 10.42 -17.40
CA ILE A 497 -53.45 9.74 -17.66
C ILE A 497 -53.79 8.33 -18.15
N ASP A 498 -53.27 7.96 -19.33
CA ASP A 498 -53.48 6.65 -19.95
C ASP A 498 -52.38 5.68 -19.52
N THR A 499 -51.13 6.04 -19.77
CA THR A 499 -49.96 5.24 -19.40
C THR A 499 -48.91 6.06 -18.68
N ILE A 500 -48.22 5.38 -17.76
CA ILE A 500 -47.09 5.94 -17.01
C ILE A 500 -45.89 5.04 -17.26
N THR A 501 -44.80 5.65 -17.75
CA THR A 501 -43.53 4.96 -17.94
C THR A 501 -42.50 5.56 -17.00
N CYS A 502 -41.75 4.71 -16.30
CA CYS A 502 -40.60 5.11 -15.48
C CYS A 502 -39.33 4.46 -16.03
N ASP A 503 -38.27 5.25 -16.21
CA ASP A 503 -36.94 4.80 -16.59
C ASP A 503 -35.89 5.56 -15.77
N GLY A 504 -35.30 4.88 -14.79
CA GLY A 504 -34.35 5.50 -13.86
C GLY A 504 -34.96 6.67 -13.10
N SER A 505 -34.49 7.88 -13.39
CA SER A 505 -34.93 9.14 -12.79
C SER A 505 -36.01 9.87 -13.59
N ASN A 506 -36.52 9.26 -14.66
CA ASN A 506 -37.41 9.90 -15.62
C ASN A 506 -38.79 9.25 -15.60
N VAL A 507 -39.84 10.09 -15.61
CA VAL A 507 -41.23 9.65 -15.73
C VAL A 507 -41.89 10.32 -16.92
N TRP A 508 -42.63 9.54 -17.70
CA TRP A 508 -43.48 10.02 -18.78
C TRP A 508 -44.93 9.68 -18.47
N LEU A 509 -45.80 10.68 -18.60
CA LEU A 509 -47.25 10.54 -18.52
C LEU A 509 -47.80 10.73 -19.92
N ASP A 510 -48.28 9.66 -20.53
CA ASP A 510 -49.09 9.75 -21.75
C ASP A 510 -50.53 10.01 -21.31
N THR A 511 -51.15 11.06 -21.84
CA THR A 511 -52.48 11.51 -21.45
C THR A 511 -53.46 11.37 -22.60
N ILE A 512 -54.74 11.53 -22.30
CA ILE A 512 -55.79 11.67 -23.30
C ILE A 512 -56.61 12.89 -22.95
N GLY A 513 -56.93 13.69 -23.96
CA GLY A 513 -57.82 14.83 -23.85
C GLY A 513 -57.11 16.18 -23.72
N MET A 514 -55.77 16.25 -23.79
CA MET A 514 -55.09 17.55 -23.93
C MET A 514 -55.42 18.15 -25.29
N THR A 515 -55.71 19.45 -25.31
CA THR A 515 -55.94 20.20 -26.55
C THR A 515 -54.73 21.08 -26.89
N SER A 516 -54.66 21.54 -28.14
CA SER A 516 -53.58 22.40 -28.61
C SER A 516 -53.98 23.85 -28.51
N GLN A 517 -53.55 24.52 -27.44
CA GLN A 517 -53.86 25.93 -27.19
C GLN A 517 -52.60 26.73 -26.85
N ASP A 518 -52.66 28.04 -27.08
CA ASP A 518 -51.60 28.97 -26.68
C ASP A 518 -51.67 29.18 -25.15
N GLU A 519 -50.63 28.74 -24.44
CA GLU A 519 -50.48 28.89 -22.97
C GLU A 519 -51.53 28.16 -22.13
N GLU A 520 -51.60 26.83 -22.26
CA GLU A 520 -52.46 26.00 -21.40
C GLU A 520 -51.71 25.48 -20.16
N PHE A 521 -52.41 25.41 -19.02
CA PHE A 521 -51.80 25.08 -17.71
C PHE A 521 -52.44 23.83 -17.11
N TYR A 522 -51.62 22.81 -16.85
CA TYR A 522 -52.06 21.58 -16.21
C TYR A 522 -51.38 21.42 -14.84
N GLU A 523 -52.17 21.28 -13.78
CA GLU A 523 -51.68 20.90 -12.46
C GLU A 523 -51.59 19.38 -12.36
N ILE A 524 -50.41 18.88 -11.99
CA ILE A 524 -50.17 17.46 -11.77
C ILE A 524 -49.85 17.27 -10.30
N THR A 525 -50.63 16.44 -9.62
CA THR A 525 -50.37 16.05 -8.24
C THR A 525 -49.75 14.66 -8.21
N LEU A 526 -48.53 14.58 -7.67
CA LEU A 526 -47.73 13.39 -7.47
C LEU A 526 -47.85 12.90 -6.03
N ARG A 527 -48.01 11.59 -5.83
CA ARG A 527 -48.24 10.93 -4.53
C ARG A 527 -47.52 9.59 -4.47
N ASN A 528 -47.02 9.22 -3.30
CA ASN A 528 -46.49 7.88 -3.02
C ASN A 528 -45.33 7.41 -3.91
N ILE A 529 -44.72 8.31 -4.69
CA ILE A 529 -43.49 8.05 -5.44
C ILE A 529 -42.33 7.92 -4.45
N ARG A 530 -41.48 6.92 -4.66
CA ARG A 530 -40.27 6.70 -3.87
C ARG A 530 -39.03 6.64 -4.75
N ASP A 531 -37.89 6.98 -4.16
CA ASP A 531 -36.57 6.66 -4.70
C ASP A 531 -36.25 5.16 -4.53
N LYS A 532 -35.04 4.74 -4.92
CA LYS A 532 -34.54 3.37 -4.71
C LYS A 532 -34.34 2.99 -3.24
N HIS A 533 -34.17 3.98 -2.35
CA HIS A 533 -33.93 3.78 -0.93
C HIS A 533 -35.21 3.79 -0.09
N GLY A 534 -36.37 4.03 -0.72
CA GLY A 534 -37.69 4.02 -0.08
C GLY A 534 -38.13 5.38 0.47
N ASN A 535 -37.36 6.46 0.24
CA ASN A 535 -37.73 7.81 0.61
C ASN A 535 -38.86 8.31 -0.28
N TYR A 536 -39.92 8.82 0.34
CA TYR A 536 -41.05 9.38 -0.40
C TYR A 536 -40.69 10.75 -0.97
N ILE A 537 -41.25 11.08 -2.13
CA ILE A 537 -41.31 12.46 -2.62
C ILE A 537 -41.80 13.40 -1.52
N ASP A 538 -41.13 14.53 -1.29
CA ASP A 538 -41.52 15.52 -0.28
C ASP A 538 -41.78 16.88 -0.95
N PRO A 539 -42.93 17.53 -0.68
CA PRO A 539 -44.09 17.02 0.06
C PRO A 539 -44.78 15.83 -0.62
N ASN A 540 -45.47 14.98 0.15
CA ASN A 540 -46.36 13.93 -0.37
C ASN A 540 -47.81 14.20 0.10
N PRO A 541 -48.73 14.70 -0.76
CA PRO A 541 -48.57 14.96 -2.20
C PRO A 541 -47.69 16.16 -2.55
N ARG A 542 -47.08 16.11 -3.75
CA ARG A 542 -46.46 17.27 -4.42
C ARG A 542 -47.29 17.70 -5.61
N THR A 543 -47.53 18.99 -5.79
CA THR A 543 -48.19 19.51 -6.98
C THR A 543 -47.18 20.33 -7.80
N ILE A 544 -47.15 20.08 -9.12
CA ILE A 544 -46.42 20.86 -10.11
C ILE A 544 -47.38 21.41 -11.17
N THR A 545 -46.97 22.43 -11.89
CA THR A 545 -47.72 22.98 -13.02
C THR A 545 -46.88 22.86 -14.29
N VAL A 546 -47.38 22.12 -15.28
CA VAL A 546 -46.78 22.10 -16.62
C VAL A 546 -47.54 23.05 -17.53
N VAL A 547 -46.82 23.73 -18.42
CA VAL A 547 -47.38 24.76 -19.29
C VAL A 547 -47.13 24.39 -20.74
N GLN A 548 -48.19 24.38 -21.55
CA GLN A 548 -48.13 24.19 -22.98
C GLN A 548 -47.80 25.51 -23.66
N ARG A 549 -46.64 25.61 -24.30
CA ARG A 549 -46.22 26.81 -25.02
C ARG A 549 -45.89 26.46 -26.47
N GLY A 550 -46.81 26.75 -27.38
CA GLY A 550 -46.58 26.67 -28.83
C GLY A 550 -46.12 25.29 -29.31
N LEU A 551 -46.95 24.26 -29.07
CA LEU A 551 -46.77 22.92 -29.63
C LEU A 551 -47.23 22.83 -31.09
#